data_AF-Q1IZ82-F1
#
_entry.id   AF-Q1IZ82-F1
#
_cell.length_a   1.000
_cell.length_b   1.000
_cell.length_c   1.000
_cell.angle_alpha   90.00
_cell.angle_beta   90.00
_cell.angle_gamma   90.00
#
_symmetry.space_group_name_H-M   'P 1'
#
loop_
_entity.id
_entity.type
_entity.pdbx_description
1 polymer ?
#
loop_
_entity_poly.entity_id
_entity_poly.type
_entity_poly.pdbx_seq_one_letter_code
_entity_poly.pdbx_strand_id
1 'polypeptide(L)'
;MPQPTFLRSICTVPVTPGTHLEDQRLWTRVFAGWRLQPVRLPSGTLTEEVERALRLVIGRDQSEARAGALVYAVWPQSGETLSALVNTLDGGHFVTVRVFGKHLTEVQAKAEAVITRMLREAAFRFPPGTRVALAMSVDGTRVDLTSGQVRAGQGGALRGFYTENRYVLNVTLAVLLFTLLVVIFVTPGAAYTPLGKAYGLAERVLSAVLLNTLLLGSQFLFFARHRPVIEWERP
;
A
#
# COMPACT_ATOMS: atom_id res chain seq x y z
N MET A 1 -14.43 22.81 -24.12
CA MET A 1 -14.06 21.43 -24.49
C MET A 1 -14.32 20.53 -23.28
N PRO A 2 -15.01 19.39 -23.41
CA PRO A 2 -15.37 18.59 -22.24
C PRO A 2 -14.09 18.01 -21.63
N GLN A 3 -13.93 18.06 -20.30
CA GLN A 3 -12.86 17.35 -19.60
C GLN A 3 -13.43 16.12 -18.88
N PRO A 4 -13.50 14.94 -19.51
CA PRO A 4 -13.64 13.70 -18.77
C PRO A 4 -12.26 13.07 -18.58
N THR A 5 -11.75 13.12 -17.36
CA THR A 5 -10.69 12.20 -16.93
C THR A 5 -11.14 11.60 -15.61
N PHE A 6 -11.64 10.36 -15.68
CA PHE A 6 -12.00 9.59 -14.49
C PHE A 6 -11.19 8.30 -14.49
N LEU A 7 -10.20 8.25 -13.61
CA LEU A 7 -9.37 7.10 -13.36
C LEU A 7 -10.00 6.28 -12.25
N ARG A 8 -10.20 5.00 -12.53
CA ARG A 8 -10.88 4.03 -11.68
C ARG A 8 -9.89 2.93 -11.33
N SER A 9 -9.48 2.90 -10.07
CA SER A 9 -8.80 1.73 -9.49
C SER A 9 -9.83 0.80 -8.90
N ILE A 10 -9.83 -0.48 -9.28
CA ILE A 10 -10.79 -1.50 -8.84
C ILE A 10 -10.03 -2.60 -8.13
N CYS A 11 -10.43 -2.91 -6.91
CA CYS A 11 -9.96 -4.08 -6.18
C CYS A 11 -11.17 -4.85 -5.67
N THR A 12 -11.30 -6.11 -6.08
CA THR A 12 -12.35 -7.02 -5.59
C THR A 12 -11.70 -8.06 -4.69
N VAL A 13 -12.19 -8.15 -3.46
CA VAL A 13 -11.60 -9.02 -2.43
C VAL A 13 -12.67 -9.86 -1.75
N PRO A 14 -12.39 -11.14 -1.48
CA PRO A 14 -13.21 -11.95 -0.59
C PRO A 14 -13.24 -11.37 0.82
N VAL A 15 -14.41 -11.45 1.43
CA VAL A 15 -14.65 -11.06 2.82
C VAL A 15 -14.48 -12.28 3.72
N THR A 16 -13.86 -12.10 4.88
CA THR A 16 -13.75 -13.17 5.87
C THR A 16 -15.15 -13.52 6.41
N PRO A 17 -15.55 -14.80 6.47
CA PRO A 17 -16.83 -15.21 7.03
C PRO A 17 -17.04 -14.64 8.45
N GLY A 18 -18.25 -14.15 8.72
CA GLY A 18 -18.60 -13.51 10.00
C GLY A 18 -18.20 -12.03 10.13
N THR A 19 -17.63 -11.43 9.09
CA THR A 19 -17.35 -9.98 9.07
C THR A 19 -18.64 -9.18 8.92
N HIS A 20 -18.87 -8.25 9.83
CA HIS A 20 -19.96 -7.28 9.73
C HIS A 20 -19.54 -6.09 8.86
N LEU A 21 -19.85 -6.15 7.57
CA LEU A 21 -19.53 -5.07 6.63
C LEU A 21 -20.30 -3.76 6.90
N GLU A 22 -21.33 -3.78 7.72
CA GLU A 22 -22.06 -2.58 8.14
C GLU A 22 -21.33 -1.82 9.28
N ASP A 23 -20.27 -2.40 9.86
CA ASP A 23 -19.49 -1.73 10.90
C ASP A 23 -18.77 -0.50 10.35
N GLN A 24 -19.26 0.68 10.73
CA GLN A 24 -18.65 1.95 10.36
C GLN A 24 -17.22 2.11 10.88
N ARG A 25 -16.85 1.44 11.98
CA ARG A 25 -15.49 1.52 12.54
C ARG A 25 -14.47 0.86 11.62
N LEU A 26 -14.83 -0.27 11.00
CA LEU A 26 -14.01 -0.92 9.98
C LEU A 26 -13.69 0.06 8.85
N TRP A 27 -14.73 0.69 8.29
CA TRP A 27 -14.56 1.60 7.16
C TRP A 27 -13.84 2.89 7.52
N THR A 28 -14.00 3.38 8.74
CA THR A 28 -13.26 4.54 9.25
C THR A 28 -11.75 4.26 9.32
N ARG A 29 -11.35 3.03 9.70
CA ARG A 29 -9.94 2.61 9.70
C ARG A 29 -9.39 2.45 8.28
N VAL A 30 -10.16 1.80 7.39
CA VAL A 30 -9.78 1.59 5.97
C VAL A 30 -9.62 2.94 5.25
N PHE A 31 -10.60 3.83 5.42
CA PHE A 31 -10.64 5.15 4.81
C PHE A 31 -10.12 6.26 5.74
N ALA A 32 -9.13 5.96 6.60
CA ALA A 32 -8.57 6.96 7.50
C ALA A 32 -8.09 8.21 6.74
N GLY A 33 -8.56 9.38 7.19
CA GLY A 33 -8.33 10.69 6.58
C GLY A 33 -9.32 11.07 5.47
N TRP A 34 -10.18 10.14 5.03
CA TRP A 34 -11.29 10.44 4.14
C TRP A 34 -12.52 10.84 4.94
N ARG A 35 -13.41 11.60 4.31
CA ARG A 35 -14.74 11.90 4.83
C ARG A 35 -15.73 10.87 4.31
N LEU A 36 -16.23 10.03 5.20
CA LEU A 36 -17.35 9.14 4.89
C LEU A 36 -18.62 9.98 4.71
N GLN A 37 -19.39 9.66 3.67
CA GLN A 37 -20.64 10.34 3.33
C GLN A 37 -21.79 9.33 3.32
N PRO A 38 -23.02 9.77 3.59
CA PRO A 38 -24.19 8.90 3.56
C PRO A 38 -24.37 8.35 2.14
N VAL A 39 -24.52 7.02 2.05
CA VAL A 39 -24.77 6.35 0.78
C VAL A 39 -26.22 6.50 0.34
N ARG A 40 -27.14 6.48 1.32
CA ARG A 40 -28.58 6.63 1.13
C ARG A 40 -29.11 7.80 1.92
N LEU A 41 -30.13 8.44 1.37
CA LEU A 41 -30.99 9.39 2.06
C LEU A 41 -31.88 8.65 3.07
N PRO A 42 -32.51 9.36 4.02
CA PRO A 42 -33.50 8.78 4.93
C PRO A 42 -34.67 8.09 4.21
N SER A 43 -34.98 8.51 2.98
CA SER A 43 -35.97 7.89 2.08
C SER A 43 -35.54 6.53 1.51
N GLY A 44 -34.30 6.08 1.74
CA GLY A 44 -33.73 4.84 1.21
C GLY A 44 -33.16 4.96 -0.21
N THR A 45 -33.41 6.07 -0.91
CA THR A 45 -32.81 6.37 -2.22
C THR A 45 -31.33 6.72 -2.08
N LEU A 46 -30.53 6.45 -3.11
CA LEU A 46 -29.10 6.81 -3.11
C LEU A 46 -28.93 8.33 -3.15
N THR A 47 -27.85 8.80 -2.54
CA THR A 47 -27.47 10.22 -2.62
C THR A 47 -26.99 10.57 -4.03
N GLU A 48 -27.11 11.85 -4.40
CA GLU A 48 -26.69 12.32 -5.73
C GLU A 48 -25.20 12.12 -5.98
N GLU A 49 -24.38 12.21 -4.93
CA GLU A 49 -22.94 11.94 -4.98
C GLU A 49 -22.66 10.48 -5.35
N VAL A 50 -23.39 9.54 -4.74
CA VAL A 50 -23.25 8.12 -5.04
C VAL A 50 -23.78 7.81 -6.42
N GLU A 51 -24.90 8.40 -6.84
CA GLU A 51 -25.42 8.26 -8.20
C GLU A 51 -24.42 8.81 -9.23
N ARG A 52 -23.76 9.93 -8.95
CA ARG A 52 -22.67 10.46 -9.80
C ARG A 52 -21.49 9.49 -9.87
N ALA A 53 -21.07 8.92 -8.75
CA ALA A 53 -20.00 7.92 -8.72
C ALA A 53 -20.38 6.62 -9.45
N LEU A 54 -21.64 6.18 -9.33
CA LEU A 54 -22.17 5.00 -10.03
C LEU A 54 -22.19 5.19 -11.54
N ARG A 55 -22.43 6.40 -12.05
CA ARG A 55 -22.29 6.69 -13.50
C ARG A 55 -20.87 6.48 -14.02
N LEU A 56 -19.86 6.53 -13.15
CA LEU A 56 -18.44 6.24 -13.49
C LEU A 56 -18.14 4.73 -13.48
N VAL A 57 -19.06 3.91 -12.98
CA VAL A 57 -18.99 2.45 -13.08
C VAL A 57 -19.40 2.06 -14.51
N ILE A 58 -18.78 1.01 -15.05
CA ILE A 58 -19.11 0.50 -16.40
C ILE A 58 -20.56 0.05 -16.39
N GLY A 59 -21.32 0.38 -17.44
CA GLY A 59 -22.75 0.12 -17.53
C GLY A 59 -23.18 -1.27 -17.06
N ARG A 60 -22.44 -2.32 -17.46
CA ARG A 60 -22.75 -3.71 -17.08
C ARG A 60 -22.64 -4.01 -15.58
N ASP A 61 -21.78 -3.30 -14.85
CA ASP A 61 -21.61 -3.48 -13.39
C ASP A 61 -22.45 -2.48 -12.58
N GLN A 62 -23.13 -1.51 -13.23
CA GLN A 62 -23.80 -0.41 -12.52
C GLN A 62 -24.96 -0.88 -11.66
N SER A 63 -25.78 -1.81 -12.14
CA SER A 63 -26.93 -2.34 -11.40
C SER A 63 -26.48 -3.06 -10.13
N GLU A 64 -25.46 -3.91 -10.24
CA GLU A 64 -24.88 -4.65 -9.13
C GLU A 64 -24.18 -3.71 -8.13
N ALA A 65 -23.39 -2.76 -8.61
CA ALA A 65 -22.76 -1.75 -7.77
C ALA A 65 -23.79 -0.87 -7.05
N ARG A 66 -24.91 -0.55 -7.70
CA ARG A 66 -26.02 0.22 -7.13
C ARG A 66 -26.73 -0.57 -6.03
N ALA A 67 -27.01 -1.85 -6.26
CA ALA A 67 -27.67 -2.72 -5.30
C ALA A 67 -26.80 -2.95 -4.05
N GLY A 68 -25.51 -3.21 -4.25
CA GLY A 68 -24.55 -3.47 -3.18
C GLY A 68 -23.87 -2.25 -2.59
N ALA A 69 -24.25 -1.01 -2.96
CA ALA A 69 -23.57 0.20 -2.51
C ALA A 69 -23.55 0.28 -0.97
N LEU A 70 -22.34 0.33 -0.40
CA LEU A 70 -22.11 0.18 1.05
C LEU A 70 -21.42 1.39 1.66
N VAL A 71 -20.35 1.89 1.03
CA VAL A 71 -19.59 3.04 1.52
C VAL A 71 -19.31 4.02 0.40
N TYR A 72 -19.50 5.30 0.69
CA TYR A 72 -19.01 6.38 -0.13
C TYR A 72 -18.11 7.28 0.70
N ALA A 73 -16.91 7.55 0.17
CA ALA A 73 -15.89 8.35 0.85
C ALA A 73 -15.32 9.40 -0.10
N VAL A 74 -14.99 10.58 0.43
CA VAL A 74 -14.35 11.65 -0.34
C VAL A 74 -13.07 12.08 0.35
N TRP A 75 -12.00 12.26 -0.42
CA TRP A 75 -10.73 12.75 0.09
C TRP A 75 -10.74 14.28 0.14
N PRO A 76 -10.70 14.90 1.33
CA PRO A 76 -10.95 16.33 1.48
C PRO A 76 -9.77 17.23 1.03
N GLN A 77 -8.57 16.66 0.85
CA GLN A 77 -7.36 17.43 0.53
C GLN A 77 -7.01 17.44 -0.96
N SER A 78 -7.82 16.81 -1.82
CA SER A 78 -7.60 16.91 -3.27
C SER A 78 -8.08 18.29 -3.74
N GLY A 79 -7.34 18.89 -4.69
CA GLY A 79 -7.79 20.11 -5.38
C GLY A 79 -8.97 19.87 -6.31
N GLU A 80 -9.32 18.60 -6.57
CA GLU A 80 -10.42 18.13 -7.41
C GLU A 80 -11.23 17.07 -6.66
N THR A 81 -12.33 16.56 -7.25
CA THR A 81 -13.10 15.49 -6.61
C THR A 81 -12.36 14.15 -6.69
N LEU A 82 -11.85 13.67 -5.55
CA LEU A 82 -11.34 12.31 -5.37
C LEU A 82 -12.28 11.53 -4.45
N SER A 83 -12.94 10.51 -4.98
CA SER A 83 -13.94 9.74 -4.24
C SER A 83 -13.66 8.24 -4.29
N ALA A 84 -14.24 7.51 -3.35
CA ALA A 84 -14.20 6.07 -3.32
C ALA A 84 -15.61 5.52 -3.08
N LEU A 85 -15.96 4.49 -3.85
CA LEU A 85 -17.19 3.73 -3.70
C LEU A 85 -16.83 2.29 -3.35
N VAL A 86 -17.43 1.79 -2.29
CA VAL A 86 -17.39 0.38 -1.93
C VAL A 86 -18.77 -0.21 -2.12
N ASN A 87 -18.83 -1.33 -2.81
CA ASN A 87 -20.04 -2.14 -2.87
C ASN A 87 -19.74 -3.60 -2.55
N THR A 88 -20.76 -4.29 -2.07
CA THR A 88 -20.77 -5.74 -1.92
C THR A 88 -21.16 -6.41 -3.23
N LEU A 89 -20.69 -7.64 -3.40
CA LEU A 89 -21.09 -8.56 -4.46
C LEU A 89 -21.47 -9.89 -3.81
N ASP A 90 -22.26 -10.69 -4.52
CA ASP A 90 -22.60 -12.07 -4.13
C ASP A 90 -23.05 -12.16 -2.66
N GLY A 91 -24.09 -11.40 -2.28
CA GLY A 91 -24.64 -11.41 -0.93
C GLY A 91 -23.70 -10.92 0.18
N GLY A 92 -22.58 -10.25 -0.15
CA GLY A 92 -21.58 -9.80 0.82
C GLY A 92 -20.35 -10.69 0.94
N HIS A 93 -20.24 -11.75 0.12
CA HIS A 93 -19.03 -12.59 0.08
C HIS A 93 -17.82 -11.88 -0.50
N PHE A 94 -18.03 -10.88 -1.35
CA PHE A 94 -16.96 -10.06 -1.90
C PHE A 94 -17.27 -8.58 -1.71
N VAL A 95 -16.20 -7.81 -1.60
CA VAL A 95 -16.25 -6.36 -1.61
C VAL A 95 -15.44 -5.87 -2.79
N THR A 96 -16.02 -4.94 -3.55
CA THR A 96 -15.28 -4.19 -4.56
C THR A 96 -15.09 -2.75 -4.12
N VAL A 97 -13.83 -2.34 -4.05
CA VAL A 97 -13.42 -0.95 -3.79
C VAL A 97 -13.08 -0.29 -5.11
N ARG A 98 -13.69 0.85 -5.37
CA ARG A 98 -13.41 1.72 -6.52
C ARG A 98 -12.93 3.07 -6.02
N VAL A 99 -11.78 3.51 -6.50
CA VAL A 99 -11.27 4.88 -6.27
C VAL A 99 -11.33 5.63 -7.59
N PHE A 100 -11.97 6.80 -7.58
CA PHE A 100 -12.19 7.67 -8.72
C PHE A 100 -11.44 8.98 -8.56
N GLY A 101 -10.80 9.45 -9.63
CA GLY A 101 -10.17 10.78 -9.64
C GLY A 101 -9.67 11.20 -11.01
N LYS A 102 -9.27 12.47 -11.10
CA LYS A 102 -8.74 13.06 -12.34
C LYS A 102 -7.26 12.79 -12.58
N HIS A 103 -6.49 12.65 -11.50
CA HIS A 103 -5.05 12.47 -11.55
C HIS A 103 -4.64 11.04 -11.24
N LEU A 104 -3.92 10.40 -12.17
CA LEU A 104 -3.51 9.00 -12.08
C LEU A 104 -2.67 8.73 -10.84
N THR A 105 -1.67 9.57 -10.60
CA THR A 105 -0.76 9.45 -9.46
C THR A 105 -1.50 9.55 -8.14
N GLU A 106 -2.51 10.43 -8.04
CA GLU A 106 -3.31 10.58 -6.82
C GLU A 106 -4.22 9.36 -6.60
N VAL A 107 -4.90 8.89 -7.65
CA VAL A 107 -5.75 7.69 -7.59
C VAL A 107 -4.93 6.46 -7.19
N GLN A 108 -3.75 6.26 -7.79
CA GLN A 108 -2.85 5.15 -7.46
C GLN A 108 -2.40 5.22 -6.00
N ALA A 109 -1.86 6.36 -5.56
CA ALA A 109 -1.37 6.54 -4.20
C ALA A 109 -2.46 6.32 -3.15
N LYS A 110 -3.67 6.82 -3.41
CA LYS A 110 -4.80 6.69 -2.47
C LYS A 110 -5.43 5.30 -2.50
N ALA A 111 -5.52 4.66 -3.66
CA ALA A 111 -5.94 3.26 -3.76
C ALA A 111 -4.96 2.34 -3.03
N GLU A 112 -3.66 2.55 -3.19
CA GLU A 112 -2.63 1.79 -2.48
C GLU A 112 -2.71 1.98 -0.97
N ALA A 113 -2.92 3.21 -0.49
CA ALA A 113 -3.12 3.48 0.93
C ALA A 113 -4.36 2.79 1.51
N VAL A 114 -5.46 2.77 0.75
CA VAL A 114 -6.70 2.05 1.14
C VAL A 114 -6.44 0.54 1.19
N ILE A 115 -5.85 -0.04 0.15
CA ILE A 115 -5.54 -1.48 0.09
C ILE A 115 -4.55 -1.89 1.19
N THR A 116 -3.56 -1.05 1.47
CA THR A 116 -2.60 -1.26 2.58
C THR A 116 -3.32 -1.40 3.92
N ARG A 117 -4.37 -0.61 4.15
CA ARG A 117 -5.16 -0.68 5.38
C ARG A 117 -6.09 -1.88 5.37
N MET A 118 -6.72 -2.20 4.24
CA MET A 118 -7.52 -3.42 4.10
C MET A 118 -6.71 -4.68 4.41
N LEU A 119 -5.44 -4.75 3.98
CA LEU A 119 -4.55 -5.87 4.30
C LEU A 119 -4.25 -6.03 5.81
N ARG A 120 -4.43 -4.97 6.60
CA ARG A 120 -4.24 -5.00 8.06
C ARG A 120 -5.51 -5.43 8.80
N GLU A 121 -6.66 -5.39 8.14
CA GLU A 121 -7.94 -5.77 8.72
C GLU A 121 -8.19 -7.26 8.49
N ALA A 122 -8.53 -8.00 9.56
CA ALA A 122 -8.90 -9.42 9.45
C ALA A 122 -10.19 -9.67 8.63
N ALA A 123 -10.93 -8.58 8.35
CA ALA A 123 -12.15 -8.56 7.57
C ALA A 123 -11.97 -8.99 6.10
N PHE A 124 -10.77 -8.84 5.53
CA PHE A 124 -10.54 -9.06 4.11
C PHE A 124 -9.50 -10.16 3.88
N ARG A 125 -9.76 -11.03 2.91
CA ARG A 125 -8.81 -12.04 2.47
C ARG A 125 -8.23 -11.64 1.14
N PHE A 126 -6.91 -11.57 1.06
CA PHE A 126 -6.19 -11.30 -0.18
C PHE A 126 -5.47 -12.57 -0.62
N PRO A 127 -6.12 -13.46 -1.39
CA PRO A 127 -5.46 -14.62 -1.95
C PRO A 127 -4.30 -14.20 -2.87
N PRO A 128 -3.30 -15.08 -3.08
CA PRO A 128 -2.30 -14.87 -4.11
C PRO A 128 -2.98 -14.60 -5.46
N GLY A 129 -2.55 -13.55 -6.15
CA GLY A 129 -3.11 -13.17 -7.45
C GLY A 129 -4.34 -12.24 -7.39
N THR A 130 -4.73 -11.71 -6.22
CA THR A 130 -5.72 -10.61 -6.16
C THR A 130 -5.26 -9.47 -7.07
N ARG A 131 -6.04 -9.17 -8.11
CA ARG A 131 -5.72 -8.13 -9.08
C ARG A 131 -6.35 -6.80 -8.69
N VAL A 132 -5.59 -5.73 -8.95
CA VAL A 132 -6.07 -4.36 -8.98
C VAL A 132 -6.07 -3.94 -10.43
N ALA A 133 -7.22 -3.53 -10.96
CA ALA A 133 -7.29 -3.00 -12.31
C ALA A 133 -7.32 -1.48 -12.23
N LEU A 134 -6.49 -0.82 -13.03
CA LEU A 134 -6.55 0.62 -13.19
C LEU A 134 -7.00 0.94 -14.61
N ALA A 135 -8.10 1.65 -14.69
CA ALA A 135 -8.72 2.02 -15.95
C ALA A 135 -8.98 3.52 -15.99
N MET A 136 -9.01 4.09 -17.19
CA MET A 136 -9.57 5.41 -17.42
C MET A 136 -10.92 5.29 -18.11
N SER A 137 -11.82 6.21 -17.80
CA SER A 137 -13.04 6.43 -18.55
C SER A 137 -12.92 7.75 -19.29
N VAL A 138 -13.02 7.68 -20.62
CA VAL A 138 -13.07 8.83 -21.53
C VAL A 138 -14.38 8.74 -22.30
N ASP A 139 -15.24 9.75 -22.17
CA ASP A 139 -16.56 9.79 -22.82
C ASP A 139 -17.41 8.52 -22.59
N GLY A 140 -17.32 7.95 -21.38
CA GLY A 140 -18.05 6.73 -21.00
C GLY A 140 -17.45 5.42 -21.49
N THR A 141 -16.38 5.48 -22.30
CA THR A 141 -15.64 4.31 -22.75
C THR A 141 -14.49 4.01 -21.79
N ARG A 142 -14.49 2.80 -21.24
CA ARG A 142 -13.40 2.32 -20.36
C ARG A 142 -12.22 1.86 -21.21
N VAL A 143 -11.05 2.40 -20.91
CA VAL A 143 -9.76 1.90 -21.39
C VAL A 143 -8.97 1.40 -20.19
N ASP A 144 -8.60 0.11 -20.21
CA ASP A 144 -7.72 -0.45 -19.21
C ASP A 144 -6.29 0.03 -19.46
N LEU A 145 -5.68 0.64 -18.44
CA LEU A 145 -4.34 1.22 -18.55
C LEU A 145 -3.29 0.22 -18.08
N THR A 146 -3.52 -0.39 -16.92
CA THR A 146 -2.61 -1.36 -16.32
C THR A 146 -3.35 -2.21 -15.31
N SER A 147 -2.84 -3.41 -15.05
CA SER A 147 -3.18 -4.21 -13.89
C SER A 147 -2.03 -4.24 -12.91
N GLY A 148 -2.35 -4.32 -11.63
CA GLY A 148 -1.40 -4.66 -10.59
C GLY A 148 -1.84 -5.92 -9.86
N GLN A 149 -0.91 -6.55 -9.17
CA GLN A 149 -1.21 -7.62 -8.23
C GLN A 149 -0.99 -7.12 -6.82
N VAL A 150 -1.97 -7.36 -5.94
CA VAL A 150 -1.80 -7.09 -4.52
C VAL A 150 -0.79 -8.10 -3.99
N ARG A 151 0.36 -7.60 -3.53
CA ARG A 151 1.33 -8.41 -2.81
C ARG A 151 0.82 -8.60 -1.39
N ALA A 152 -0.13 -9.51 -1.23
CA ALA A 152 -0.66 -9.97 0.06
C ALA A 152 0.37 -10.77 0.90
N GLY A 153 1.64 -10.71 0.53
CA GLY A 153 2.71 -11.51 1.10
C GLY A 153 2.93 -11.17 2.56
N GLN A 154 2.33 -11.99 3.42
CA GLN A 154 2.72 -12.29 4.80
C GLN A 154 4.14 -12.91 4.88
N GLY A 155 5.11 -12.36 4.15
CA GLY A 155 6.52 -12.48 4.44
C GLY A 155 6.94 -11.13 4.96
N GLY A 156 7.22 -11.06 6.28
CA GLY A 156 7.39 -9.81 7.02
C GLY A 156 8.32 -8.81 6.33
N ALA A 157 8.19 -7.53 6.68
CA ALA A 157 9.01 -6.44 6.14
C ALA A 157 10.50 -6.79 6.08
N LEU A 158 10.99 -7.57 7.04
CA LEU A 158 12.35 -8.14 7.10
C LEU A 158 12.70 -9.01 5.89
N ARG A 159 11.83 -9.94 5.47
CA ARG A 159 12.10 -10.84 4.34
C ARG A 159 12.13 -10.06 3.02
N GLY A 160 11.20 -9.10 2.85
CA GLY A 160 11.18 -8.22 1.68
C GLY A 160 12.42 -7.32 1.61
N PHE A 161 12.79 -6.70 2.73
CA PHE A 161 13.98 -5.87 2.79
C PHE A 161 15.26 -6.67 2.54
N TYR A 162 15.34 -7.88 3.08
CA TYR A 162 16.46 -8.79 2.84
C TYR A 162 16.57 -9.19 1.36
N THR A 163 15.46 -9.50 0.70
CA THR A 163 15.51 -9.86 -0.73
C THR A 163 15.97 -8.73 -1.61
N GLU A 164 15.56 -7.48 -1.33
CA GLU A 164 15.94 -6.32 -2.12
C GLU A 164 17.37 -5.83 -1.83
N ASN A 165 17.81 -5.92 -0.58
CA ASN A 165 19.10 -5.38 -0.13
C ASN A 165 20.12 -6.48 0.22
N ARG A 166 19.94 -7.70 -0.30
CA ARG A 166 20.71 -8.90 0.08
C ARG A 166 22.21 -8.66 0.06
N TYR A 167 22.70 -8.05 -1.02
CA TYR A 167 24.13 -7.79 -1.20
C TYR A 167 24.65 -6.81 -0.15
N VAL A 168 24.01 -5.66 0.01
CA VAL A 168 24.42 -4.60 0.95
C VAL A 168 24.38 -5.10 2.40
N LEU A 169 23.32 -5.82 2.78
CA LEU A 169 23.17 -6.41 4.10
C LEU A 169 24.26 -7.44 4.42
N ASN A 170 24.51 -8.39 3.51
CA ASN A 170 25.52 -9.42 3.72
C ASN A 170 26.94 -8.83 3.82
N VAL A 171 27.27 -7.86 2.96
CA VAL A 171 28.58 -7.18 3.00
C VAL A 171 28.74 -6.40 4.31
N THR A 172 27.73 -5.64 4.71
CA THR A 172 27.79 -4.84 5.94
C THR A 172 27.94 -5.73 7.18
N LEU A 173 27.21 -6.85 7.24
CA LEU A 173 27.32 -7.82 8.31
C LEU A 173 28.71 -8.48 8.36
N ALA A 174 29.27 -8.85 7.21
CA ALA A 174 30.60 -9.45 7.13
C ALA A 174 31.70 -8.49 7.63
N VAL A 175 31.66 -7.22 7.21
CA VAL A 175 32.61 -6.20 7.66
C VAL A 175 32.45 -5.91 9.16
N LEU A 176 31.21 -5.86 9.66
CA LEU A 176 30.93 -5.69 11.09
C LEU A 176 31.53 -6.83 11.92
N LEU A 177 31.27 -8.08 11.53
CA LEU A 177 31.79 -9.25 12.25
C LEU A 177 33.31 -9.30 12.23
N PHE A 178 33.93 -9.01 11.08
CA PHE A 178 35.39 -9.01 10.94
C PHE A 178 36.06 -7.94 11.81
N THR A 179 35.55 -6.71 11.77
CA THR A 179 36.09 -5.60 12.58
C THR A 179 35.85 -5.82 14.08
N LEU A 180 34.69 -6.34 14.47
CA LEU A 180 34.39 -6.69 15.86
C LEU A 180 35.33 -7.79 16.37
N LEU A 181 35.59 -8.82 15.55
CA LEU A 181 36.51 -9.91 15.91
C LEU A 181 37.93 -9.39 16.12
N VAL A 182 38.41 -8.48 15.25
CA VAL A 182 39.71 -7.82 15.43
C VAL A 182 39.73 -7.03 16.74
N VAL A 183 38.70 -6.24 17.04
CA VAL A 183 38.66 -5.43 18.28
C VAL A 183 38.60 -6.29 19.54
N ILE A 184 37.84 -7.39 19.53
CA ILE A 184 37.67 -8.27 20.71
C ILE A 184 38.92 -9.12 20.97
N PHE A 185 39.52 -9.69 19.92
CA PHE A 185 40.59 -10.67 20.08
C PHE A 185 42.00 -10.10 19.94
N VAL A 186 42.14 -8.86 19.45
CA VAL A 186 43.44 -8.21 19.30
C VAL A 186 43.56 -7.08 20.32
N THR A 187 44.27 -7.33 21.42
CA THR A 187 44.62 -6.29 22.40
C THR A 187 46.07 -5.84 22.15
N PRO A 188 46.32 -4.67 21.55
CA PRO A 188 47.68 -4.25 21.26
C PRO A 188 48.40 -3.79 22.54
N GLY A 189 49.61 -4.29 22.78
CA GLY A 189 50.46 -3.84 23.89
C GLY A 189 51.07 -2.44 23.71
N ALA A 190 51.08 -1.90 22.48
CA ALA A 190 51.54 -0.54 22.17
C ALA A 190 50.98 -0.02 20.83
N ALA A 191 50.63 1.28 20.78
CA ALA A 191 49.92 1.92 19.66
C ALA A 191 50.72 2.04 18.34
N TYR A 192 52.06 2.06 18.40
CA TYR A 192 52.92 2.30 17.23
C TYR A 192 53.38 1.02 16.49
N THR A 193 52.92 -0.15 16.93
CA THR A 193 53.21 -1.42 16.26
C THR A 193 52.30 -1.63 15.04
N PRO A 194 52.67 -2.48 14.05
CA PRO A 194 51.79 -2.84 12.93
C PRO A 194 50.41 -3.34 13.41
N LEU A 195 50.40 -4.07 14.52
CA LEU A 195 49.20 -4.53 15.24
C LEU A 195 48.38 -3.37 15.80
N GLY A 196 49.01 -2.39 16.45
CA GLY A 196 48.35 -1.17 16.95
C GLY A 196 47.73 -0.33 15.83
N LYS A 197 48.40 -0.21 14.68
CA LYS A 197 47.86 0.48 13.49
C LYS A 197 46.67 -0.25 12.88
N ALA A 198 46.73 -1.58 12.79
CA ALA A 198 45.63 -2.40 12.30
C ALA A 198 44.40 -2.34 13.23
N TYR A 199 44.63 -2.35 14.54
CA TYR A 199 43.60 -2.16 15.56
C TYR A 199 42.94 -0.77 15.46
N GLY A 200 43.73 0.31 15.37
CA GLY A 200 43.19 1.66 15.20
C GLY A 200 42.44 1.88 13.87
N LEU A 201 42.86 1.20 12.79
CA LEU A 201 42.09 1.16 11.55
C LEU A 201 40.77 0.41 11.73
N ALA A 202 40.79 -0.74 12.41
CA ALA A 202 39.60 -1.53 12.69
C ALA A 202 38.58 -0.77 13.56
N GLU A 203 39.01 0.02 14.55
CA GLU A 203 38.10 0.87 15.34
C GLU A 203 37.41 1.96 14.49
N ARG A 204 38.16 2.59 13.57
CA ARG A 204 37.60 3.59 12.65
C ARG A 204 36.61 2.97 11.67
N VAL A 205 36.95 1.80 11.12
CA VAL A 205 36.05 1.05 10.23
C VAL A 205 34.82 0.56 11.01
N LEU A 206 34.98 0.05 12.23
CA LEU A 206 33.88 -0.36 13.09
C LEU A 206 32.93 0.80 13.37
N SER A 207 33.46 1.99 13.69
CA SER A 207 32.65 3.20 13.89
C SER A 207 31.86 3.58 12.63
N ALA A 208 32.49 3.53 11.46
CA ALA A 208 31.83 3.79 10.18
C ALA A 208 30.76 2.73 9.84
N VAL A 209 31.02 1.46 10.14
CA VAL A 209 30.08 0.36 9.90
C VAL A 209 28.91 0.42 10.87
N LEU A 210 29.12 0.82 12.13
CA LEU A 210 28.04 1.07 13.09
C LEU A 210 27.13 2.20 12.62
N LEU A 211 27.71 3.31 12.13
CA LEU A 211 26.92 4.38 11.51
C LEU A 211 26.15 3.88 10.28
N ASN A 212 26.78 3.08 9.42
CA ASN A 212 26.12 2.50 8.25
C ASN A 212 25.00 1.52 8.64
N THR A 213 25.16 0.80 9.75
CA THR A 213 24.13 -0.09 10.30
C THR A 213 22.94 0.71 10.82
N LEU A 214 23.16 1.87 11.44
CA LEU A 214 22.09 2.80 11.82
C LEU A 214 21.35 3.35 10.60
N LEU A 215 22.08 3.70 9.52
CA LEU A 215 21.49 4.12 8.26
C LEU A 215 20.66 3.01 7.62
N LEU A 216 21.15 1.77 7.62
CA LEU A 216 20.40 0.58 7.19
C LEU A 216 19.14 0.35 8.03
N GLY A 217 19.21 0.57 9.35
CA GLY A 217 18.05 0.54 10.23
C GLY A 217 17.00 1.59 9.86
N SER A 218 17.44 2.82 9.56
CA SER A 218 16.56 3.90 9.07
C SER A 218 15.94 3.56 7.72
N GLN A 219 16.73 3.02 6.78
CA GLN A 219 16.24 2.54 5.48
C GLN A 219 15.25 1.39 5.63
N PHE A 220 15.49 0.47 6.57
CA PHE A 220 14.56 -0.60 6.89
C PHE A 220 13.24 -0.07 7.45
N LEU A 221 13.29 0.88 8.39
CA LEU A 221 12.07 1.52 8.93
C LEU A 221 11.30 2.27 7.83
N PHE A 222 12.02 2.95 6.94
CA PHE A 222 11.42 3.60 5.79
C PHE A 222 10.78 2.59 4.84
N PHE A 223 11.48 1.50 4.51
CA PHE A 223 10.98 0.42 3.67
C PHE A 223 9.77 -0.28 4.30
N ALA A 224 9.83 -0.63 5.58
CA ALA A 224 8.73 -1.24 6.30
C ALA A 224 7.48 -0.35 6.32
N ARG A 225 7.68 0.98 6.34
CA ARG A 225 6.60 1.96 6.35
C ARG A 225 6.03 2.27 4.96
N HIS A 226 6.85 2.20 3.91
CA HIS A 226 6.48 2.62 2.55
C HIS A 226 6.56 1.48 1.51
N ARG A 227 6.58 0.22 1.96
CA ARG A 227 6.62 -0.93 1.06
C ARG A 227 5.44 -0.85 0.09
N PRO A 228 5.68 -0.93 -1.23
CA PRO A 228 4.60 -0.97 -2.18
C PRO A 228 3.78 -2.24 -1.97
N VAL A 229 2.48 -2.06 -1.82
CA VAL A 229 1.50 -3.12 -1.56
C VAL A 229 0.95 -3.66 -2.88
N ILE A 230 0.99 -2.85 -3.93
CA ILE A 230 0.57 -3.24 -5.27
C ILE A 230 1.81 -3.29 -6.15
N GLU A 231 2.08 -4.44 -6.74
CA GLU A 231 3.03 -4.56 -7.84
C GLU A 231 2.28 -4.28 -9.13
N TRP A 232 2.44 -3.08 -9.66
CA TRP A 232 1.90 -2.70 -10.96
C TRP A 232 2.68 -3.41 -12.07
N GLU A 233 1.97 -3.97 -13.04
CA GLU A 233 2.57 -4.49 -14.26
C GLU A 233 3.22 -3.31 -14.99
N ARG A 234 4.49 -3.48 -15.37
CA ARG A 234 5.21 -2.46 -16.14
C ARG A 234 4.50 -2.30 -17.50
N PRO A 235 4.25 -1.07 -17.96
CA PRO A 235 3.66 -0.81 -19.26
C PRO A 235 4.54 -1.32 -20.41
#